data_AF-A0A8H3G7Z9-F1
#
_entry.id   AF-A0A8H3G7Z9-F1
#
_cell.length_a   1.000
_cell.length_b   1.000
_cell.length_c   1.000
_cell.angle_alpha   90.00
_cell.angle_beta   90.00
_cell.angle_gamma   90.00
#
_symmetry.space_group_name_H-M   'P 1'
#
loop_
_entity.id
_entity.type
_entity.pdbx_description
1 polymer ?
#
loop_
_entity_poly.entity_id
_entity_poly.type
_entity_poly.pdbx_seq_one_letter_code
_entity_poly.pdbx_strand_id
1 'polypeptide(L)'
;MASSVGKAVLTVLGVFGSMVGFTGFLPNEFPNKETHMVDGQQQARDSMVRVAVALNGGEGPTEADGPLPALVAFDEDKKYVGASDWGREFAEIESGGYADIWVSRKGPGRQPTYLQVLAHDDGICIAYISHLWRDGTRRGWLGDMGQACGKRWYYSNIVVGDDDHRPSCTWLNRDASTDGSDTFEHNEAAAMQIHMEDFTKTTEDYNTDPNFYCQEPAMLFRRKYSYKCNHENYELDGIPNPRDVHFWHAKDEDNMLRKQRRQLTQRSSNFDDRLITSVHEQHSARELCENDHSYGPDFVSFSEDAFCDMRTKQTWPLCNGGHIEDECYDLTTHSLITRSEHVKRNYVRVEDWD
;
A
#
# COMPACT_ATOMS: atom_id res chain seq x y z
N MET A 1 1.83 -3.99 48.00
CA MET A 1 2.68 -4.81 47.10
C MET A 1 1.76 -5.50 46.10
N ALA A 2 2.18 -5.55 44.82
CA ALA A 2 1.48 -6.02 43.61
C ALA A 2 0.36 -5.07 43.12
N SER A 3 0.60 -4.05 42.28
CA SER A 3 1.02 -4.03 40.85
C SER A 3 0.02 -4.70 39.90
N SER A 4 -1.01 -3.95 39.48
CA SER A 4 -1.82 -4.28 38.30
C SER A 4 -1.05 -3.88 37.04
N VAL A 5 -0.39 -4.85 36.42
CA VAL A 5 0.06 -4.69 35.03
C VAL A 5 -1.13 -5.12 34.17
N GLY A 6 -1.92 -4.14 33.75
CA GLY A 6 -2.93 -4.32 32.72
C GLY A 6 -2.21 -4.53 31.40
N LYS A 7 -2.25 -5.76 30.88
CA LYS A 7 -1.89 -6.03 29.49
C LYS A 7 -2.95 -5.34 28.63
N ALA A 8 -2.54 -4.36 27.86
CA ALA A 8 -3.29 -3.92 26.69
C ALA A 8 -3.39 -5.13 25.76
N VAL A 9 -4.57 -5.76 25.74
CA VAL A 9 -4.92 -6.71 24.71
C VAL A 9 -5.27 -5.86 23.51
N LEU A 10 -4.33 -5.80 22.57
CA LEU A 10 -4.47 -5.19 21.26
C LEU A 10 -5.80 -5.67 20.64
N THR A 11 -6.74 -4.75 20.44
CA THR A 11 -8.05 -5.00 19.83
C THR A 11 -7.88 -5.22 18.32
N VAL A 12 -7.11 -6.25 17.95
CA VAL A 12 -7.02 -6.74 16.56
C VAL A 12 -8.26 -7.56 16.19
N LEU A 13 -9.05 -7.99 17.19
CA LEU A 13 -10.22 -8.85 16.98
C LEU A 13 -11.49 -8.13 16.49
N GLY A 14 -11.53 -6.79 16.50
CA GLY A 14 -12.67 -6.02 15.99
C GLY A 14 -12.60 -5.77 14.47
N VAL A 15 -11.39 -5.62 13.94
CA VAL A 15 -11.11 -5.22 12.55
C VAL A 15 -11.40 -6.36 11.57
N PHE A 16 -11.06 -7.61 11.92
CA PHE A 16 -11.36 -8.75 11.04
C PHE A 16 -12.84 -9.13 10.96
N GLY A 17 -13.68 -8.67 11.90
CA GLY A 17 -15.11 -8.97 11.90
C GLY A 17 -15.92 -8.14 10.90
N SER A 18 -15.43 -6.96 10.52
CA SER A 18 -16.09 -6.06 9.55
C SER A 18 -15.32 -5.91 8.23
N MET A 19 -14.01 -6.18 8.19
CA MET A 19 -13.16 -5.81 7.04
C MET A 19 -12.78 -6.94 6.08
N VAL A 20 -13.37 -8.12 6.22
CA VAL A 20 -13.18 -9.18 5.23
C VAL A 20 -14.25 -9.08 4.15
N GLY A 21 -13.91 -8.35 3.09
CA GLY A 21 -14.29 -8.70 1.73
C GLY A 21 -15.55 -8.07 1.15
N PHE A 22 -15.37 -7.30 0.07
CA PHE A 22 -16.34 -6.70 -0.87
C PHE A 22 -17.50 -5.84 -0.30
N THR A 23 -18.06 -6.17 0.86
CA THR A 23 -19.26 -5.53 1.44
C THR A 23 -19.05 -4.09 1.88
N GLY A 24 -17.79 -3.69 2.09
CA GLY A 24 -17.40 -2.31 2.35
C GLY A 24 -17.01 -1.52 1.09
N PHE A 25 -17.13 -2.04 -0.13
CA PHE A 25 -16.81 -1.25 -1.32
C PHE A 25 -18.05 -0.67 -2.00
N LEU A 26 -18.01 0.61 -2.31
CA LEU A 26 -19.03 1.29 -3.09
C LEU A 26 -18.86 1.08 -4.60
N PRO A 27 -19.93 1.16 -5.41
CA PRO A 27 -19.83 0.99 -6.86
C PRO A 27 -18.86 1.94 -7.57
N ASN A 28 -18.64 3.14 -7.05
CA ASN A 28 -17.72 4.15 -7.59
C ASN A 28 -16.24 3.85 -7.31
N GLU A 29 -15.94 2.94 -6.37
CA GLU A 29 -14.59 2.47 -6.07
C GLU A 29 -14.13 1.35 -7.01
N PHE A 30 -15.03 0.88 -7.87
CA PHE A 30 -14.70 -0.03 -8.96
C PHE A 30 -14.43 0.74 -10.26
N PRO A 31 -13.56 0.20 -11.14
CA PRO A 31 -13.47 0.69 -12.49
C PRO A 31 -14.84 0.69 -13.17
N ASN A 32 -15.05 1.66 -14.06
CA ASN A 32 -16.23 1.64 -14.91
C ASN A 32 -16.10 0.54 -15.97
N LYS A 33 -17.20 -0.17 -16.25
CA LYS A 33 -17.21 -1.17 -17.31
C LYS A 33 -16.99 -0.49 -18.65
N GLU A 34 -15.77 -0.49 -19.16
CA GLU A 34 -15.56 0.01 -20.52
C GLU A 34 -15.86 -1.06 -21.56
N THR A 35 -16.29 -0.57 -22.72
CA THR A 35 -16.55 -1.38 -23.89
C THR A 35 -15.61 -0.95 -25.00
N HIS A 36 -15.16 -1.90 -25.80
CA HIS A 36 -14.43 -1.63 -27.05
C HIS A 36 -15.21 -2.22 -28.23
N MET A 37 -15.06 -1.57 -29.37
CA MET A 37 -15.66 -2.05 -30.61
C MET A 37 -14.76 -3.11 -31.23
N VAL A 38 -15.29 -4.31 -31.39
CA VAL A 38 -14.65 -5.41 -32.14
C VAL A 38 -15.64 -5.83 -33.21
N ASP A 39 -15.23 -5.77 -34.48
CA ASP A 39 -16.06 -6.13 -35.63
C ASP A 39 -17.46 -5.46 -35.65
N GLY A 40 -17.52 -4.19 -35.23
CA GLY A 40 -18.77 -3.42 -35.20
C GLY A 40 -19.71 -3.77 -34.04
N GLN A 41 -19.30 -4.66 -33.12
CA GLN A 41 -20.04 -4.97 -31.90
C GLN A 41 -19.35 -4.40 -30.67
N GLN A 42 -20.15 -3.83 -29.77
CA GLN A 42 -19.70 -3.31 -28.49
C GLN A 42 -19.41 -4.49 -27.55
N GLN A 43 -18.14 -4.84 -27.37
CA GLN A 43 -17.72 -5.89 -26.46
C GLN A 43 -17.19 -5.27 -25.18
N ALA A 44 -17.66 -5.77 -24.02
CA ALA A 44 -17.00 -5.46 -22.75
C ALA A 44 -15.50 -5.74 -22.90
N ARG A 45 -14.66 -4.78 -22.49
CA ARG A 45 -13.23 -5.01 -22.37
C ARG A 45 -12.96 -6.15 -21.37
N ASP A 46 -11.70 -6.55 -21.23
CA ASP A 46 -11.28 -7.64 -20.35
C ASP A 46 -11.52 -7.31 -18.86
N SER A 47 -10.68 -7.78 -17.93
CA SER A 47 -10.80 -7.37 -16.53
C SER A 47 -10.06 -6.06 -16.30
N MET A 48 -10.58 -5.22 -15.40
CA MET A 48 -9.94 -3.98 -14.96
C MET A 48 -9.62 -4.05 -13.48
N VAL A 49 -8.47 -3.50 -13.10
CA VAL A 49 -8.06 -3.40 -11.72
C VAL A 49 -7.84 -1.93 -11.40
N ARG A 50 -8.53 -1.41 -10.38
CA ARG A 50 -8.18 -0.14 -9.77
C ARG A 50 -7.14 -0.38 -8.69
N VAL A 51 -6.09 0.41 -8.71
CA VAL A 51 -5.13 0.52 -7.61
C VAL A 51 -5.23 1.94 -7.07
N ALA A 52 -5.58 2.08 -5.79
CA ALA A 52 -5.61 3.37 -5.10
C ALA A 52 -4.45 3.46 -4.11
N VAL A 53 -3.81 4.62 -4.08
CA VAL A 53 -2.62 4.88 -3.25
C VAL A 53 -2.92 5.84 -2.12
N ALA A 54 -2.16 5.71 -1.04
CA ALA A 54 -2.37 6.44 0.21
C ALA A 54 -2.00 7.93 0.14
N LEU A 55 -2.14 8.63 1.27
CA LEU A 55 -1.85 10.07 1.48
C LEU A 55 -2.67 11.01 0.59
N ASN A 56 -3.93 11.23 0.99
CA ASN A 56 -4.80 12.22 0.35
C ASN A 56 -4.56 13.60 0.99
N GLY A 57 -3.75 14.41 0.32
CA GLY A 57 -3.48 15.80 0.67
C GLY A 57 -3.69 16.72 -0.52
N GLY A 58 -4.43 17.81 -0.30
CA GLY A 58 -5.03 18.67 -1.33
C GLY A 58 -4.10 19.36 -2.34
N GLU A 59 -2.79 19.18 -2.23
CA GLU A 59 -1.83 19.59 -3.26
C GLU A 59 -0.78 18.48 -3.44
N GLY A 60 -0.85 17.68 -4.51
CA GLY A 60 0.20 16.83 -5.09
C GLY A 60 1.36 16.35 -4.18
N PRO A 61 1.40 15.08 -3.76
CA PRO A 61 2.52 14.51 -3.00
C PRO A 61 3.59 13.79 -3.84
N THR A 62 4.86 13.94 -3.42
CA THR A 62 5.94 12.95 -3.64
C THR A 62 6.18 12.26 -2.29
N GLU A 63 5.68 11.04 -2.09
CA GLU A 63 6.40 9.92 -1.48
C GLU A 63 5.55 8.65 -1.26
N ALA A 64 4.21 8.69 -1.30
CA ALA A 64 3.34 7.48 -1.34
C ALA A 64 2.73 7.20 -2.73
N ASP A 65 2.95 8.13 -3.66
CA ASP A 65 2.80 7.96 -5.08
C ASP A 65 3.83 6.95 -5.59
N GLY A 66 3.66 6.51 -6.81
CA GLY A 66 4.66 5.68 -7.44
C GLY A 66 4.26 5.28 -8.85
N PRO A 67 5.19 4.62 -9.57
CA PRO A 67 4.91 4.06 -10.88
C PRO A 67 3.73 3.09 -10.79
N LEU A 68 2.91 3.07 -11.85
CA LEU A 68 1.85 2.07 -11.97
C LEU A 68 2.42 0.67 -11.72
N PRO A 69 1.86 -0.09 -10.75
CA PRO A 69 2.30 -1.46 -10.56
C PRO A 69 1.87 -2.27 -11.77
N ALA A 70 2.68 -3.26 -12.11
CA ALA A 70 2.29 -4.20 -13.13
C ALA A 70 1.43 -5.31 -12.54
N LEU A 71 0.49 -5.77 -13.36
CA LEU A 71 -0.54 -6.72 -12.96
C LEU A 71 -0.49 -7.96 -13.81
N VAL A 72 -0.58 -9.13 -13.17
CA VAL A 72 -0.69 -10.42 -13.86
C VAL A 72 -1.83 -11.20 -13.23
N ALA A 73 -2.72 -11.73 -14.06
CA ALA A 73 -3.88 -12.49 -13.61
C ALA A 73 -3.80 -13.96 -14.01
N PHE A 74 -4.26 -14.82 -13.10
CA PHE A 74 -4.36 -16.27 -13.30
C PHE A 74 -5.75 -16.78 -12.91
N ASP A 75 -6.14 -17.93 -13.46
CA ASP A 75 -7.36 -18.63 -13.09
C ASP A 75 -7.18 -19.55 -11.89
N GLU A 76 -8.25 -20.25 -11.50
CA GLU A 76 -8.26 -21.13 -10.34
C GLU A 76 -7.31 -22.33 -10.45
N ASP A 77 -7.04 -22.77 -11.68
CA ASP A 77 -6.04 -23.80 -11.98
C ASP A 77 -4.61 -23.23 -12.03
N LYS A 78 -4.42 -21.97 -11.59
CA LYS A 78 -3.16 -21.23 -11.65
C LYS A 78 -2.64 -21.00 -13.09
N LYS A 79 -3.52 -21.05 -14.10
CA LYS A 79 -3.16 -20.82 -15.51
C LYS A 79 -3.25 -19.34 -15.82
N TYR A 80 -2.30 -18.85 -16.59
CA TYR A 80 -2.28 -17.46 -17.04
C TYR A 80 -3.57 -17.05 -17.77
N VAL A 81 -4.10 -15.88 -17.37
CA VAL A 81 -5.28 -15.25 -17.98
C VAL A 81 -4.88 -14.02 -18.79
N GLY A 82 -4.04 -13.15 -18.21
CA GLY A 82 -3.68 -11.88 -18.82
C GLY A 82 -2.70 -11.07 -17.97
N ALA A 83 -2.21 -9.97 -18.53
CA ALA A 83 -1.33 -9.04 -17.84
C ALA A 83 -1.60 -7.59 -18.29
N SER A 84 -1.17 -6.62 -17.47
CA SER A 84 -1.17 -5.22 -17.86
C SER A 84 -0.18 -4.93 -18.98
N ASP A 85 -0.45 -3.88 -19.74
CA ASP A 85 0.50 -3.38 -20.73
C ASP A 85 1.65 -2.66 -20.01
N TRP A 86 2.85 -3.19 -20.19
CA TRP A 86 4.09 -2.71 -19.57
C TRP A 86 4.63 -1.44 -20.25
N GLY A 87 4.07 -1.03 -21.41
CA GLY A 87 4.46 0.18 -22.14
C GLY A 87 4.04 1.50 -21.48
N ARG A 88 3.38 1.45 -20.31
CA ARG A 88 3.01 2.64 -19.50
C ARG A 88 3.94 2.83 -18.29
N GLU A 89 5.19 2.37 -18.41
CA GLU A 89 6.20 2.36 -17.34
C GLU A 89 6.52 3.73 -16.69
N PHE A 90 6.00 4.83 -17.26
CA PHE A 90 6.15 6.20 -16.76
C PHE A 90 4.86 6.83 -16.23
N ALA A 91 3.74 6.11 -16.26
CA ALA A 91 2.54 6.61 -15.62
C ALA A 91 2.65 6.41 -14.11
N GLU A 92 2.34 7.45 -13.36
CA GLU A 92 2.42 7.49 -11.90
C GLU A 92 1.01 7.62 -11.33
N ILE A 93 0.78 7.04 -10.16
CA ILE A 93 -0.43 7.30 -9.38
C ILE A 93 -0.05 8.35 -8.35
N GLU A 94 -0.58 9.57 -8.48
CA GLU A 94 -0.40 10.63 -7.50
C GLU A 94 -0.97 10.19 -6.14
N SER A 95 -0.33 10.55 -5.02
CA SER A 95 -0.84 10.11 -3.72
C SER A 95 -2.23 10.71 -3.43
N GLY A 96 -3.10 9.91 -2.81
CA GLY A 96 -4.54 10.19 -2.73
C GLY A 96 -5.33 9.77 -3.97
N GLY A 97 -4.66 9.48 -5.08
CA GLY A 97 -5.25 9.12 -6.35
C GLY A 97 -5.45 7.61 -6.56
N TYR A 98 -5.92 7.28 -7.76
CA TYR A 98 -6.05 5.90 -8.22
C TYR A 98 -5.77 5.78 -9.71
N ALA A 99 -5.46 4.58 -10.16
CA ALA A 99 -5.38 4.25 -11.57
C ALA A 99 -6.17 2.99 -11.91
N ASP A 100 -6.86 3.06 -13.05
CA ASP A 100 -7.62 1.94 -13.63
C ASP A 100 -6.76 1.25 -14.70
N ILE A 101 -6.29 0.04 -14.38
CA ILE A 101 -5.33 -0.73 -15.17
C ILE A 101 -6.03 -1.90 -15.87
N TRP A 102 -5.79 -2.01 -17.17
CA TRP A 102 -6.31 -3.09 -18.00
C TRP A 102 -5.47 -4.35 -17.85
N VAL A 103 -6.12 -5.49 -17.62
CA VAL A 103 -5.47 -6.80 -17.72
C VAL A 103 -5.86 -7.43 -19.06
N SER A 104 -4.96 -7.32 -20.04
CA SER A 104 -5.19 -7.79 -21.40
C SER A 104 -5.08 -9.31 -21.46
N ARG A 105 -6.13 -9.98 -21.94
CA ARG A 105 -6.17 -11.43 -22.03
C ARG A 105 -5.34 -11.98 -23.17
N LYS A 106 -4.83 -13.20 -22.97
CA LYS A 106 -4.43 -14.09 -24.06
C LYS A 106 -5.14 -15.44 -23.89
N GLY A 107 -6.22 -15.68 -24.65
CA GLY A 107 -6.90 -16.98 -24.69
C GLY A 107 -8.39 -16.96 -24.28
N PRO A 108 -9.01 -18.14 -24.07
CA PRO A 108 -10.45 -18.27 -23.84
C PRO A 108 -10.92 -17.67 -22.51
N GLY A 109 -12.24 -17.45 -22.38
CA GLY A 109 -12.88 -16.73 -21.28
C GLY A 109 -12.77 -17.39 -19.90
N ARG A 110 -11.61 -17.23 -19.26
CA ARG A 110 -11.31 -17.64 -17.88
C ARG A 110 -11.54 -16.49 -16.89
N GLN A 111 -11.94 -16.84 -15.67
CA GLN A 111 -12.06 -15.89 -14.55
C GLN A 111 -10.67 -15.65 -13.93
N PRO A 112 -10.26 -14.38 -13.71
CA PRO A 112 -8.98 -14.05 -13.10
C PRO A 112 -9.08 -14.09 -11.57
N THR A 113 -9.11 -15.29 -10.98
CA THR A 113 -9.29 -15.48 -9.53
C THR A 113 -8.04 -15.12 -8.73
N TYR A 114 -6.85 -15.19 -9.33
CA TYR A 114 -5.60 -14.73 -8.73
C TYR A 114 -5.09 -13.46 -9.42
N LEU A 115 -4.64 -12.48 -8.62
CA LEU A 115 -4.02 -11.24 -9.08
C LEU A 115 -2.63 -11.09 -8.44
N GLN A 116 -1.60 -10.96 -9.27
CA GLN A 116 -0.27 -10.55 -8.85
C GLN A 116 -0.08 -9.05 -9.10
N VAL A 117 0.40 -8.34 -8.09
CA VAL A 117 0.71 -6.90 -8.09
C VAL A 117 2.19 -6.72 -7.84
N LEU A 118 2.84 -5.99 -8.73
CA LEU A 118 4.29 -6.05 -8.91
C LEU A 118 4.81 -4.62 -8.92
N ALA A 119 5.52 -4.22 -7.86
CA ALA A 119 5.97 -2.84 -7.68
C ALA A 119 7.28 -2.57 -8.43
N HIS A 120 7.47 -1.31 -8.82
CA HIS A 120 8.69 -0.86 -9.44
C HIS A 120 9.80 -0.57 -8.40
N ASP A 121 10.93 -0.04 -8.90
CA ASP A 121 12.08 0.40 -8.09
C ASP A 121 11.69 1.55 -7.13
N ASP A 122 10.70 2.35 -7.49
CA ASP A 122 10.12 3.34 -6.60
C ASP A 122 8.90 2.76 -5.88
N GLY A 123 8.88 2.89 -4.55
CA GLY A 123 7.93 2.19 -3.70
C GLY A 123 6.56 2.87 -3.68
N ILE A 124 5.50 2.07 -3.68
CA ILE A 124 4.09 2.52 -3.72
C ILE A 124 3.35 2.06 -2.45
N CYS A 125 2.52 2.91 -1.84
CA CYS A 125 1.69 2.51 -0.70
C CYS A 125 0.23 2.35 -1.13
N ILE A 126 -0.23 1.10 -1.25
CA ILE A 126 -1.55 0.76 -1.80
C ILE A 126 -2.58 0.70 -0.67
N ALA A 127 -3.58 1.59 -0.72
CA ALA A 127 -4.68 1.65 0.25
C ALA A 127 -5.77 0.63 -0.07
N TYR A 128 -6.13 0.48 -1.34
CA TYR A 128 -7.04 -0.58 -1.78
C TYR A 128 -6.81 -1.00 -3.22
N ILE A 129 -7.30 -2.20 -3.53
CA ILE A 129 -7.39 -2.73 -4.89
C ILE A 129 -8.82 -3.18 -5.14
N SER A 130 -9.38 -2.80 -6.28
CA SER A 130 -10.68 -3.30 -6.72
C SER A 130 -10.58 -3.88 -8.13
N HIS A 131 -11.24 -5.00 -8.37
CA HIS A 131 -11.11 -5.78 -9.60
C HIS A 131 -12.49 -6.03 -10.18
N LEU A 132 -12.73 -5.47 -11.37
CA LEU A 132 -13.93 -5.67 -12.15
C LEU A 132 -13.65 -6.70 -13.25
N TRP A 133 -14.34 -7.83 -13.20
CA TRP A 133 -14.28 -8.87 -14.22
C TRP A 133 -15.24 -8.57 -15.37
N ARG A 134 -15.02 -9.24 -16.51
CA ARG A 134 -15.84 -9.04 -17.72
C ARG A 134 -17.33 -9.32 -17.50
N ASP A 135 -17.63 -10.36 -16.73
CA ASP A 135 -19.00 -10.77 -16.39
C ASP A 135 -19.69 -9.78 -15.43
N GLY A 136 -18.96 -8.77 -14.93
CA GLY A 136 -19.45 -7.79 -13.97
C GLY A 136 -19.18 -8.18 -12.51
N THR A 137 -18.54 -9.32 -12.28
CA THR A 137 -18.09 -9.72 -10.94
C THR A 137 -17.08 -8.72 -10.41
N ARG A 138 -17.22 -8.38 -9.14
CA ARG A 138 -16.40 -7.39 -8.44
C ARG A 138 -15.70 -8.02 -7.25
N ARG A 139 -14.43 -7.69 -7.06
CA ARG A 139 -13.57 -8.18 -5.96
C ARG A 139 -12.77 -7.03 -5.38
N GLY A 140 -12.54 -7.03 -4.07
CA GLY A 140 -11.83 -5.96 -3.38
C GLY A 140 -10.77 -6.52 -2.43
N TRP A 141 -9.72 -5.74 -2.21
CA TRP A 141 -8.68 -5.98 -1.22
C TRP A 141 -8.32 -4.65 -0.56
N LEU A 142 -8.15 -4.66 0.75
CA LEU A 142 -7.79 -3.49 1.55
C LEU A 142 -6.36 -3.62 2.08
N GLY A 143 -5.65 -2.49 2.17
CA GLY A 143 -4.27 -2.46 2.65
C GLY A 143 -4.11 -2.83 4.13
N ASP A 144 -5.19 -2.86 4.92
CA ASP A 144 -5.20 -3.42 6.28
C ASP A 144 -4.75 -4.87 6.31
N MET A 145 -5.00 -5.62 5.22
CA MET A 145 -4.53 -6.99 5.11
C MET A 145 -3.01 -7.06 5.10
N GLY A 146 -2.30 -6.10 4.50
CA GLY A 146 -0.84 -6.08 4.58
C GLY A 146 -0.34 -5.72 5.97
N GLN A 147 -0.95 -4.74 6.64
CA GLN A 147 -0.67 -4.42 8.05
C GLN A 147 -0.84 -5.66 8.94
N ALA A 148 -2.00 -6.32 8.84
CA ALA A 148 -2.34 -7.56 9.50
C ALA A 148 -1.30 -8.67 9.26
N CYS A 149 -0.83 -8.79 8.02
CA CYS A 149 0.18 -9.76 7.63
C CYS A 149 1.63 -9.30 7.91
N GLY A 150 1.81 -8.26 8.73
CA GLY A 150 3.13 -7.77 9.15
C GLY A 150 3.97 -7.25 7.98
N LYS A 151 3.33 -6.60 7.00
CA LYS A 151 4.02 -5.90 5.91
C LYS A 151 4.14 -4.43 6.28
N ARG A 152 5.10 -3.77 5.63
CA ARG A 152 5.29 -2.33 5.78
C ARG A 152 3.98 -1.61 5.46
N TRP A 153 3.55 -0.72 6.34
CA TRP A 153 2.26 -0.03 6.21
C TRP A 153 2.30 1.40 6.75
N TYR A 154 1.29 2.20 6.41
CA TYR A 154 1.02 3.51 7.01
C TYR A 154 -0.48 3.80 6.95
N TYR A 155 -0.99 4.78 7.70
CA TYR A 155 -2.37 5.18 7.53
C TYR A 155 -2.61 5.80 6.16
N SER A 156 -3.83 5.65 5.64
CA SER A 156 -4.27 6.37 4.46
C SER A 156 -5.43 7.29 4.82
N ASN A 157 -5.63 8.33 4.02
CA ASN A 157 -6.79 9.20 4.12
C ASN A 157 -7.76 8.97 2.96
N ILE A 158 -7.73 7.75 2.41
CA ILE A 158 -8.67 7.27 1.41
C ILE A 158 -9.88 6.74 2.15
N VAL A 159 -11.06 7.23 1.81
CA VAL A 159 -12.31 6.67 2.33
C VAL A 159 -12.75 5.54 1.41
N VAL A 160 -13.03 4.39 1.98
CA VAL A 160 -13.58 3.23 1.28
C VAL A 160 -14.87 2.82 1.96
N GLY A 161 -15.94 2.66 1.19
CA GLY A 161 -17.23 2.23 1.67
C GLY A 161 -18.14 3.33 2.19
N ASP A 162 -19.19 2.89 2.87
CA ASP A 162 -20.24 3.73 3.43
C ASP A 162 -20.03 4.05 4.93
N ASP A 163 -19.06 3.43 5.59
CA ASP A 163 -18.81 3.52 7.03
C ASP A 163 -17.67 4.49 7.40
N ASP A 164 -17.25 5.35 6.46
CA ASP A 164 -16.10 6.26 6.61
C ASP A 164 -14.82 5.51 7.01
N HIS A 165 -14.70 4.26 6.58
CA HIS A 165 -13.51 3.47 6.85
C HIS A 165 -12.33 3.98 6.02
N ARG A 166 -11.18 4.14 6.70
CA ARG A 166 -9.93 4.62 6.11
C ARG A 166 -8.87 3.54 6.24
N PRO A 167 -8.70 2.66 5.23
CA PRO A 167 -7.81 1.53 5.34
C PRO A 167 -6.37 2.00 5.51
N SER A 168 -5.59 1.24 6.28
CA SER A 168 -4.13 1.33 6.19
C SER A 168 -3.68 1.01 4.76
N CYS A 169 -2.55 1.60 4.34
CA CYS A 169 -1.91 1.25 3.08
C CYS A 169 -0.77 0.28 3.28
N THR A 170 -0.52 -0.57 2.29
CA THR A 170 0.61 -1.51 2.28
C THR A 170 1.67 -1.06 1.28
N TRP A 171 2.91 -0.97 1.74
CA TRP A 171 4.06 -0.64 0.91
C TRP A 171 4.50 -1.83 0.08
N LEU A 172 4.67 -1.60 -1.22
CA LEU A 172 5.41 -2.47 -2.12
C LEU A 172 6.60 -1.72 -2.73
N ASN A 173 7.80 -2.30 -2.70
CA ASN A 173 9.02 -1.67 -3.23
C ASN A 173 10.03 -2.74 -3.69
N ARG A 174 10.51 -2.65 -4.94
CA ARG A 174 11.50 -3.58 -5.50
C ARG A 174 12.93 -3.29 -5.06
N ASP A 175 13.30 -2.02 -4.96
CA ASP A 175 14.69 -1.57 -4.71
C ASP A 175 15.13 -1.71 -3.27
N ALA A 176 14.18 -1.78 -2.34
CA ALA A 176 14.44 -1.94 -0.91
C ALA A 176 15.30 -3.18 -0.58
N SER A 177 15.47 -4.08 -1.54
CA SER A 177 16.28 -5.30 -1.44
C SER A 177 17.73 -5.20 -1.96
N THR A 178 18.22 -4.00 -2.31
CA THR A 178 19.50 -3.82 -3.05
C THR A 178 20.61 -3.03 -2.36
N ASP A 179 20.38 -2.37 -1.23
CA ASP A 179 21.41 -1.50 -0.62
C ASP A 179 22.28 -2.14 0.47
N GLY A 180 21.92 -3.34 0.96
CA GLY A 180 22.74 -4.09 1.93
C GLY A 180 22.98 -3.36 3.25
N SER A 181 22.16 -2.34 3.59
CA SER A 181 22.16 -1.73 4.91
C SER A 181 21.22 -2.51 5.84
N ASP A 182 21.83 -3.51 6.50
CA ASP A 182 21.25 -4.35 7.55
C ASP A 182 20.48 -3.51 8.60
N THR A 183 19.15 -3.68 8.64
CA THR A 183 18.26 -3.70 9.83
C THR A 183 16.76 -3.72 9.46
N PHE A 184 16.39 -3.52 8.20
CA PHE A 184 14.99 -3.38 7.73
C PHE A 184 14.48 -4.53 6.83
N GLU A 185 15.29 -5.56 6.60
CA GLU A 185 15.21 -6.49 5.45
C GLU A 185 14.07 -7.56 5.43
N HIS A 186 13.13 -7.56 6.39
CA HIS A 186 12.16 -8.68 6.49
C HIS A 186 10.73 -8.38 6.05
N ASN A 187 10.33 -7.11 5.99
CA ASN A 187 8.93 -6.71 5.93
C ASN A 187 8.55 -5.96 4.65
N GLU A 188 9.53 -5.77 3.76
CA GLU A 188 9.33 -5.14 2.45
C GLU A 188 9.01 -6.21 1.40
N ALA A 189 7.90 -6.02 0.71
CA ALA A 189 7.48 -6.87 -0.40
C ALA A 189 7.71 -6.11 -1.71
N ALA A 190 8.36 -6.75 -2.68
CA ALA A 190 8.43 -6.25 -4.05
C ALA A 190 7.15 -6.60 -4.84
N ALA A 191 6.44 -7.62 -4.38
CA ALA A 191 5.24 -8.11 -5.03
C ALA A 191 4.29 -8.76 -4.03
N MET A 192 3.02 -8.80 -4.38
CA MET A 192 2.01 -9.60 -3.70
C MET A 192 1.16 -10.36 -4.71
N GLN A 193 0.72 -11.55 -4.32
CA GLN A 193 -0.31 -12.31 -5.00
C GLN A 193 -1.52 -12.40 -4.08
N ILE A 194 -2.69 -12.18 -4.66
CA ILE A 194 -3.98 -12.15 -3.98
C ILE A 194 -4.87 -13.20 -4.65
N HIS A 195 -5.40 -14.15 -3.89
CA HIS A 195 -6.54 -14.93 -4.33
C HIS A 195 -7.82 -14.13 -4.04
N MET A 196 -8.34 -13.47 -5.07
CA MET A 196 -9.37 -12.45 -4.94
C MET A 196 -10.67 -13.00 -4.36
N GLU A 197 -10.96 -14.30 -4.57
CA GLU A 197 -12.17 -14.96 -4.02
C GLU A 197 -12.15 -15.10 -2.49
N ASP A 198 -10.97 -15.17 -1.85
CA ASP A 198 -10.89 -15.30 -0.40
C ASP A 198 -11.32 -14.02 0.32
N PHE A 199 -11.29 -12.88 -0.38
CA PHE A 199 -11.70 -11.56 0.12
C PHE A 199 -13.11 -11.17 -0.37
N THR A 200 -14.02 -12.14 -0.52
CA THR A 200 -15.40 -11.90 -0.98
C THR A 200 -16.47 -12.45 -0.05
N LYS A 201 -16.07 -13.24 0.95
CA LYS A 201 -17.00 -13.99 1.77
C LYS A 201 -17.66 -13.05 2.77
N THR A 202 -18.98 -13.00 2.73
CA THR A 202 -19.82 -12.20 3.62
C THR A 202 -19.66 -12.62 5.08
N THR A 203 -20.15 -11.78 5.99
CA THR A 203 -20.06 -11.86 7.46
C THR A 203 -20.46 -13.20 8.13
N GLU A 204 -20.97 -14.17 7.40
CA GLU A 204 -21.33 -15.50 7.92
C GLU A 204 -20.32 -16.62 7.55
N ASP A 205 -19.48 -16.44 6.53
CA ASP A 205 -18.59 -17.47 5.97
C ASP A 205 -17.10 -17.06 5.92
N TYR A 206 -16.73 -15.95 6.57
CA TYR A 206 -15.34 -15.51 6.61
C TYR A 206 -14.50 -16.34 7.59
N ASN A 207 -13.21 -16.46 7.31
CA ASN A 207 -12.29 -17.14 8.22
C ASN A 207 -11.94 -16.17 9.36
N THR A 208 -12.19 -16.55 10.61
CA THR A 208 -11.88 -15.69 11.76
C THR A 208 -10.40 -15.73 12.14
N ASP A 209 -9.59 -16.61 11.53
CA ASP A 209 -8.14 -16.68 11.74
C ASP A 209 -7.41 -15.76 10.75
N PRO A 210 -6.82 -14.64 11.20
CA PRO A 210 -6.06 -13.73 10.34
C PRO A 210 -4.92 -14.43 9.58
N ASN A 211 -4.33 -15.48 10.17
CA ASN A 211 -3.22 -16.19 9.55
C ASN A 211 -3.64 -16.88 8.25
N PHE A 212 -4.92 -17.25 8.11
CA PHE A 212 -5.46 -17.79 6.86
C PHE A 212 -5.23 -16.82 5.70
N TYR A 213 -5.47 -15.53 5.90
CA TYR A 213 -5.33 -14.51 4.87
C TYR A 213 -3.88 -14.13 4.59
N CYS A 214 -2.94 -14.50 5.46
CA CYS A 214 -1.53 -14.15 5.34
C CYS A 214 -0.65 -15.24 4.72
N GLN A 215 -1.26 -16.32 4.22
CA GLN A 215 -0.58 -17.45 3.62
C GLN A 215 -1.31 -17.92 2.36
N GLU A 216 -0.66 -18.80 1.60
CA GLU A 216 -1.29 -19.43 0.44
C GLU A 216 -2.50 -20.29 0.86
N PRO A 217 -3.61 -20.28 0.10
CA PRO A 217 -3.76 -19.63 -1.21
C PRO A 217 -4.13 -18.13 -1.15
N ALA A 218 -4.62 -17.62 -0.02
CA ALA A 218 -5.23 -16.30 0.10
C ALA A 218 -4.28 -15.16 -0.29
N MET A 219 -3.07 -15.14 0.29
CA MET A 219 -2.04 -14.15 -0.04
C MET A 219 -0.65 -14.74 -0.07
N LEU A 220 0.19 -14.13 -0.90
CA LEU A 220 1.62 -14.40 -0.89
C LEU A 220 2.40 -13.12 -1.20
N PHE A 221 3.17 -12.65 -0.22
CA PHE A 221 4.11 -11.56 -0.41
C PHE A 221 5.49 -12.10 -0.82
N ARG A 222 6.14 -11.46 -1.80
CA ARG A 222 7.47 -11.82 -2.29
C ARG A 222 8.42 -10.64 -2.13
N ARG A 223 9.61 -10.89 -1.59
CA ARG A 223 10.67 -9.87 -1.40
C ARG A 223 11.41 -9.52 -2.68
N LYS A 224 11.51 -10.48 -3.61
CA LYS A 224 12.16 -10.33 -4.90
C LYS A 224 11.32 -11.05 -5.93
N TYR A 225 11.28 -10.49 -7.12
CA TYR A 225 10.77 -11.16 -8.30
C TYR A 225 11.71 -10.83 -9.47
N SER A 226 11.77 -11.70 -10.47
CA SER A 226 12.46 -11.44 -11.73
C SER A 226 11.52 -11.87 -12.87
N TYR A 227 11.67 -11.28 -14.07
CA TYR A 227 10.87 -11.68 -15.22
C TYR A 227 11.73 -12.32 -16.30
N LYS A 228 11.22 -13.41 -16.87
CA LYS A 228 11.48 -13.82 -18.25
C LYS A 228 10.24 -13.44 -19.05
N CYS A 229 10.30 -12.35 -19.81
CA CYS A 229 9.27 -12.03 -20.79
C CYS A 229 9.39 -12.94 -22.02
N ASN A 230 9.13 -14.24 -21.86
CA ASN A 230 8.68 -15.06 -22.98
C ASN A 230 7.16 -15.05 -22.91
N HIS A 231 6.54 -14.31 -23.83
CA HIS A 231 5.09 -14.05 -23.96
C HIS A 231 4.15 -15.29 -23.96
N GLU A 232 4.69 -16.48 -23.74
CA GLU A 232 4.07 -17.79 -23.90
C GLU A 232 3.99 -18.62 -22.59
N ASN A 233 4.78 -18.33 -21.54
CA ASN A 233 4.84 -19.18 -20.32
C ASN A 233 4.91 -18.38 -19.01
N TYR A 234 3.78 -17.81 -18.56
CA TYR A 234 3.66 -17.33 -17.18
C TYR A 234 3.24 -18.50 -16.27
N GLU A 235 4.08 -18.86 -15.31
CA GLU A 235 3.77 -19.83 -14.24
C GLU A 235 3.56 -19.08 -12.93
N LEU A 236 2.51 -19.41 -12.17
CA LEU A 236 2.20 -18.76 -10.88
C LEU A 236 3.35 -18.90 -9.86
N ASP A 237 4.12 -19.99 -9.94
CA ASP A 237 5.22 -20.33 -9.02
C ASP A 237 6.63 -19.99 -9.56
N GLY A 238 6.76 -19.50 -10.80
CA GLY A 238 8.03 -19.39 -11.51
C GLY A 238 8.74 -18.02 -11.39
N ILE A 239 9.67 -17.89 -10.43
CA ILE A 239 10.70 -16.83 -10.45
C ILE A 239 11.85 -17.33 -11.34
N PRO A 240 12.20 -16.66 -12.46
CA PRO A 240 13.40 -17.01 -13.22
C PRO A 240 14.69 -16.50 -12.55
N ASN A 241 15.79 -17.15 -12.93
CA ASN A 241 17.16 -16.90 -12.50
C ASN A 241 17.58 -15.41 -12.70
N PRO A 242 18.20 -14.75 -11.70
CA PRO A 242 18.63 -13.34 -11.79
C PRO A 242 19.58 -12.98 -12.94
N ARG A 243 20.15 -13.97 -13.65
CA ARG A 243 21.11 -13.77 -14.75
C ARG A 243 20.50 -13.58 -16.15
N ASP A 244 19.19 -13.72 -16.31
CA ASP A 244 18.55 -13.75 -17.64
C ASP A 244 17.61 -12.56 -17.93
N VAL A 245 17.79 -11.42 -17.26
CA VAL A 245 16.93 -10.23 -17.45
C VAL A 245 17.36 -9.42 -18.69
N HIS A 246 16.58 -9.50 -19.76
CA HIS A 246 16.70 -8.60 -20.92
C HIS A 246 15.43 -7.77 -21.12
N PHE A 247 15.46 -6.53 -20.63
CA PHE A 247 14.57 -5.45 -21.06
C PHE A 247 14.94 -5.10 -22.51
N TRP A 248 14.08 -5.45 -23.47
CA TRP A 248 14.22 -4.95 -24.82
C TRP A 248 13.56 -3.57 -24.88
N HIS A 249 14.35 -2.55 -24.58
CA HIS A 249 14.48 -1.23 -25.23
C HIS A 249 15.12 -0.23 -24.24
N ALA A 250 16.14 0.51 -24.71
CA ALA A 250 16.82 1.65 -24.05
C ALA A 250 17.88 1.39 -22.95
N LYS A 251 18.89 0.52 -23.17
CA LYS A 251 20.03 0.35 -22.24
C LYS A 251 20.83 1.62 -21.90
N ASP A 252 20.79 2.65 -22.74
CA ASP A 252 21.66 3.84 -22.60
C ASP A 252 20.94 5.07 -22.04
N GLU A 253 19.67 5.32 -22.38
CA GLU A 253 18.85 6.38 -21.76
C GLU A 253 18.41 5.98 -20.34
N ASP A 254 18.10 4.70 -20.13
CA ASP A 254 17.64 4.18 -18.86
C ASP A 254 18.72 4.27 -17.77
N ASN A 255 20.01 4.17 -18.12
CA ASN A 255 21.10 4.37 -17.16
C ASN A 255 21.32 5.85 -16.80
N MET A 256 21.09 6.79 -17.72
CA MET A 256 21.18 8.23 -17.43
C MET A 256 19.96 8.71 -16.64
N LEU A 257 18.76 8.28 -17.01
CA LEU A 257 17.52 8.58 -16.29
C LEU A 257 17.48 7.88 -14.92
N ARG A 258 17.98 6.64 -14.79
CA ARG A 258 18.16 5.99 -13.48
C ARG A 258 19.21 6.67 -12.61
N LYS A 259 20.27 7.25 -13.18
CA LYS A 259 21.24 8.06 -12.43
C LYS A 259 20.67 9.41 -12.02
N GLN A 260 19.91 10.07 -12.90
CA GLN A 260 19.23 11.32 -12.60
C GLN A 260 18.09 11.13 -11.60
N ARG A 261 17.26 10.08 -11.76
CA ARG A 261 16.29 9.65 -10.75
C ARG A 261 17.01 9.24 -9.47
N ARG A 262 18.04 8.39 -9.45
CA ARG A 262 18.84 8.17 -8.22
C ARG A 262 19.48 9.42 -7.60
N GLN A 263 19.62 10.53 -8.34
CA GLN A 263 20.05 11.83 -7.81
C GLN A 263 18.87 12.73 -7.39
N LEU A 264 17.66 12.51 -7.89
CA LEU A 264 16.42 13.24 -7.58
C LEU A 264 15.55 12.48 -6.55
N THR A 265 15.37 11.19 -6.73
CA THR A 265 14.90 10.14 -5.82
C THR A 265 16.07 9.36 -5.19
N GLN A 266 17.19 10.03 -4.92
CA GLN A 266 17.93 9.63 -3.73
C GLN A 266 16.94 9.90 -2.59
N ARG A 267 16.06 8.92 -2.28
CA ARG A 267 15.48 8.73 -0.95
C ARG A 267 16.70 8.61 -0.08
N SER A 268 17.24 9.78 0.27
CA SER A 268 18.35 9.84 1.16
C SER A 268 17.85 9.13 2.40
N SER A 269 18.75 8.47 3.08
CA SER A 269 18.51 8.07 4.46
C SER A 269 18.13 9.26 5.38
N ASN A 270 17.90 10.48 4.85
CA ASN A 270 17.18 11.55 5.54
C ASN A 270 15.69 11.27 5.42
N PHE A 271 15.14 10.95 6.58
CA PHE A 271 13.74 10.93 6.99
C PHE A 271 12.78 11.78 6.15
N ASP A 272 11.59 11.24 5.93
CA ASP A 272 10.43 11.92 5.34
C ASP A 272 10.22 13.27 6.05
N ASP A 273 10.27 14.36 5.28
CA ASP A 273 10.21 15.73 5.79
C ASP A 273 8.77 16.27 5.89
N ARG A 274 7.79 15.38 5.89
CA ARG A 274 6.39 15.72 6.04
C ARG A 274 5.90 15.43 7.46
N LEU A 275 4.91 16.22 7.85
CA LEU A 275 4.11 15.99 9.04
C LEU A 275 2.67 15.73 8.60
N ILE A 276 2.10 14.61 9.02
CA ILE A 276 0.67 14.36 8.86
C ILE A 276 -0.02 14.67 10.18
N THR A 277 -1.13 15.40 10.14
CA THR A 277 -2.00 15.59 11.30
C THR A 277 -3.37 14.99 11.00
N SER A 278 -4.03 14.39 11.99
CA SER A 278 -5.36 13.81 11.78
C SER A 278 -6.25 13.91 13.00
N VAL A 279 -7.52 14.22 12.75
CA VAL A 279 -8.60 14.23 13.76
C VAL A 279 -9.32 12.89 13.87
N HIS A 280 -9.09 11.97 12.94
CA HIS A 280 -9.83 10.72 12.86
C HIS A 280 -9.43 9.75 13.98
N GLU A 281 -10.42 9.20 14.69
CA GLU A 281 -10.21 8.23 15.78
C GLU A 281 -9.54 6.93 15.30
N GLN A 282 -9.67 6.60 14.02
CA GLN A 282 -9.03 5.44 13.38
C GLN A 282 -7.49 5.61 13.24
N HIS A 283 -6.95 6.82 13.41
CA HIS A 283 -5.53 7.10 13.23
C HIS A 283 -4.82 7.36 14.57
N SER A 284 -4.21 6.31 15.13
CA SER A 284 -3.45 6.37 16.38
C SER A 284 -1.96 6.67 16.13
N ALA A 285 -1.46 7.76 16.72
CA ALA A 285 -0.03 8.09 16.73
C ALA A 285 0.76 7.07 17.57
N ARG A 286 0.18 6.58 18.66
CA ARG A 286 0.79 5.52 19.48
C ARG A 286 0.98 4.25 18.68
N GLU A 287 -0.04 3.79 17.96
CA GLU A 287 0.04 2.58 17.14
C GLU A 287 1.14 2.69 16.08
N LEU A 288 1.24 3.83 15.38
CA LEU A 288 2.32 4.04 14.42
C LEU A 288 3.69 3.92 15.08
N CYS A 289 3.90 4.51 16.24
CA CYS A 289 5.19 4.47 16.90
C CYS A 289 5.53 3.09 17.50
N GLU A 290 4.54 2.39 18.03
CA GLU A 290 4.72 1.07 18.67
C GLU A 290 4.82 -0.08 17.66
N ASN A 291 4.36 0.12 16.42
CA ASN A 291 4.38 -0.90 15.38
C ASN A 291 5.70 -0.86 14.57
N ASP A 292 6.53 -1.89 14.71
CA ASP A 292 7.80 -2.04 13.99
C ASP A 292 7.66 -2.04 12.46
N HIS A 293 6.47 -2.34 11.93
CA HIS A 293 6.18 -2.39 10.51
C HIS A 293 5.61 -1.09 9.95
N SER A 294 5.22 -0.13 10.78
CA SER A 294 4.76 1.16 10.25
C SER A 294 5.95 1.91 9.61
N TYR A 295 5.70 2.61 8.51
CA TYR A 295 6.73 3.34 7.76
C TYR A 295 6.09 4.50 6.98
N GLY A 296 6.58 5.71 7.22
CA GLY A 296 6.05 6.92 6.61
C GLY A 296 6.43 8.18 7.41
N PRO A 297 5.77 9.32 7.14
CA PRO A 297 6.05 10.60 7.77
C PRO A 297 5.77 10.62 9.28
N ASP A 298 6.31 11.63 9.97
CA ASP A 298 5.91 11.93 11.35
C ASP A 298 4.39 12.21 11.41
N PHE A 299 3.75 11.85 12.54
CA PHE A 299 2.30 11.82 12.63
C PHE A 299 1.76 12.48 13.91
N VAL A 300 0.68 13.26 13.80
CA VAL A 300 -0.06 13.83 14.92
C VAL A 300 -1.47 13.26 14.93
N SER A 301 -1.87 12.71 16.06
CA SER A 301 -3.24 12.29 16.33
C SER A 301 -3.87 13.26 17.33
N PHE A 302 -4.85 14.05 16.86
CA PHE A 302 -5.61 14.95 17.73
C PHE A 302 -6.60 14.22 18.63
N SER A 303 -7.06 13.03 18.22
CA SER A 303 -7.92 12.18 19.07
C SER A 303 -7.15 11.61 20.27
N GLU A 304 -5.82 11.52 20.18
CA GLU A 304 -4.95 10.99 21.23
C GLU A 304 -4.13 12.02 22.00
N ASP A 305 -4.21 13.30 21.59
CA ASP A 305 -3.29 14.37 21.98
C ASP A 305 -1.82 13.93 21.90
N ALA A 306 -1.44 13.26 20.81
CA ALA A 306 -0.13 12.62 20.66
C ALA A 306 0.56 12.87 19.32
N PHE A 307 1.88 12.94 19.36
CA PHE A 307 2.80 13.02 18.23
C PHE A 307 3.66 11.76 18.19
N CYS A 308 3.81 11.18 17.00
CA CYS A 308 4.73 10.09 16.74
C CYS A 308 5.92 10.60 15.91
N ASP A 309 7.09 10.59 16.55
CA ASP A 309 8.38 10.77 15.86
C ASP A 309 8.71 9.45 15.16
N MET A 310 8.36 9.33 13.88
CA MET A 310 8.52 8.10 13.10
C MET A 310 9.98 7.75 12.83
N ARG A 311 10.86 8.76 12.88
CA ARG A 311 12.31 8.57 12.85
C ARG A 311 12.83 7.78 14.03
N THR A 312 12.38 8.11 15.24
CA THR A 312 12.87 7.48 16.48
C THR A 312 11.92 6.42 17.04
N LYS A 313 10.72 6.29 16.46
CA LYS A 313 9.62 5.46 16.98
C LYS A 313 9.25 5.83 18.42
N GLN A 314 9.25 7.13 18.73
CA GLN A 314 8.90 7.65 20.05
C GLN A 314 7.62 8.45 19.99
N THR A 315 6.68 8.13 20.87
CA THR A 315 5.47 8.92 21.07
C THR A 315 5.70 10.02 22.11
N TRP A 316 5.25 11.22 21.78
CA TRP A 316 5.27 12.41 22.63
C TRP A 316 3.85 12.92 22.82
N PRO A 317 3.47 13.42 24.01
CA PRO A 317 2.22 14.16 24.17
C PRO A 317 2.30 15.50 23.42
N LEU A 318 1.17 16.05 22.99
CA LEU A 318 1.11 17.41 22.47
C LEU A 318 1.19 18.44 23.59
N CYS A 319 1.84 19.57 23.34
CA CYS A 319 1.86 20.68 24.27
C CYS A 319 0.46 21.34 24.33
N ASN A 320 -0.36 20.96 25.31
CA ASN A 320 -1.76 21.38 25.39
C ASN A 320 -1.92 22.74 26.09
N GLY A 321 -1.60 23.83 25.37
CA GLY A 321 -1.95 25.21 25.78
C GLY A 321 -1.46 25.66 27.16
N GLY A 322 -0.40 25.04 27.69
CA GLY A 322 0.17 25.31 29.02
C GLY A 322 -0.05 24.24 30.10
N HIS A 323 -0.73 23.13 29.79
CA HIS A 323 -0.87 22.01 30.75
C HIS A 323 0.34 21.06 30.75
N ILE A 324 1.03 20.95 29.62
CA ILE A 324 2.29 20.22 29.46
C ILE A 324 3.26 21.21 28.83
N GLU A 325 4.26 21.62 29.60
CA GLU A 325 5.25 22.63 29.19
C GLU A 325 6.62 22.01 28.89
N ASP A 326 6.85 20.76 29.30
CA ASP A 326 8.06 19.98 29.06
C ASP A 326 7.72 18.53 28.65
N GLU A 327 8.64 17.89 27.93
CA GLU A 327 8.48 16.53 27.39
C GLU A 327 7.27 16.40 26.45
N CYS A 328 7.07 17.37 25.56
CA CYS A 328 5.94 17.43 24.62
C CYS A 328 6.35 17.91 23.23
N TYR A 329 5.48 17.69 22.25
CA TYR A 329 5.61 18.23 20.90
C TYR A 329 4.74 19.49 20.73
N ASP A 330 5.36 20.61 20.35
CA ASP A 330 4.70 21.88 20.08
C ASP A 330 4.37 22.00 18.59
N LEU A 331 3.07 22.01 18.29
CA LEU A 331 2.53 22.16 16.93
C LEU A 331 2.77 23.53 16.31
N THR A 332 2.89 24.60 17.11
CA THR A 332 3.09 25.96 16.61
C THR A 332 4.51 26.15 16.12
N THR A 333 5.49 25.62 16.86
CA THR A 333 6.91 25.77 16.53
C THR A 333 7.51 24.56 15.83
N HIS A 334 6.73 23.48 15.66
CA HIS A 334 7.18 22.16 15.19
C HIS A 334 8.44 21.72 15.94
N SER A 335 8.37 21.63 17.27
CA SER A 335 9.54 21.35 18.10
C SER A 335 9.22 20.34 19.18
N LEU A 336 10.17 19.45 19.44
CA LEU A 336 10.17 18.65 20.66
C LEU A 336 10.73 19.50 21.79
N ILE A 337 9.92 19.74 22.81
CA ILE A 337 10.28 20.45 24.02
C ILE A 337 10.66 19.43 25.08
N THR A 338 11.90 19.47 25.52
CA THR A 338 12.40 18.68 26.66
C THR A 338 12.88 19.64 27.75
N ARG A 339 13.16 19.14 28.95
CA ARG A 339 13.69 19.98 30.04
C ARG A 339 15.02 20.66 29.73
N SER A 340 15.81 20.08 28.82
CA SER A 340 17.17 20.54 28.50
C SER A 340 17.28 21.20 27.14
N GLU A 341 16.42 20.84 26.20
CA GLU A 341 16.58 21.19 24.79
C GLU A 341 15.24 21.40 24.08
N HIS A 342 15.26 22.27 23.08
CA HIS A 342 14.17 22.47 22.14
C HIS A 342 14.67 22.03 20.76
N VAL A 343 14.23 20.85 20.31
CA VAL A 343 14.66 20.27 19.03
C VAL A 343 13.63 20.60 17.98
N LYS A 344 13.91 21.65 17.18
CA LYS A 344 13.08 22.03 16.05
C LYS A 344 13.13 20.99 14.93
N ARG A 345 11.96 20.62 14.43
CA ARG A 345 11.75 19.82 13.22
C ARG A 345 11.47 20.76 12.06
N ASN A 346 12.09 20.46 10.92
CA ASN A 346 11.90 21.25 9.70
C ASN A 346 11.08 20.39 8.75
N TYR A 347 9.76 20.62 8.77
CA TYR A 347 8.87 19.99 7.81
C TYR A 347 8.77 20.86 6.55
N VAL A 348 8.94 20.25 5.38
CA VAL A 348 8.73 20.93 4.09
C VAL A 348 7.23 21.05 3.82
N ARG A 349 6.45 20.09 4.31
CA ARG A 349 5.00 20.06 4.15
C ARG A 349 4.31 19.54 5.42
N VAL A 350 3.18 20.16 5.73
CA VAL A 350 2.24 19.65 6.72
C VAL A 350 0.95 19.33 5.98
N GLU A 351 0.41 18.14 6.21
CA GLU A 351 -0.82 17.67 5.60
C GLU A 351 -1.85 17.37 6.69
N ASP A 352 -2.99 18.03 6.60
CA ASP A 352 -4.05 17.94 7.59
C ASP A 352 -5.19 17.04 7.07
N TRP A 353 -5.49 16.00 7.83
CA TRP A 353 -6.58 15.04 7.59
C TRP A 353 -7.73 15.31 8.56
N ASP A 354 -8.53 16.32 8.19
CA ASP A 354 -9.71 16.81 8.90
C ASP A 354 -11.04 16.25 8.34
#